data_AF-A0A8J8SXZ7-F1
#
_entry.id   AF-A0A8J8SXZ7-F1
#
_cell.length_a   1.000
_cell.length_b   1.000
_cell.length_c   1.000
_cell.angle_alpha   90.00
_cell.angle_beta   90.00
_cell.angle_gamma   90.00
#
_symmetry.space_group_name_H-M   'P 1'
#
loop_
_entity.id
_entity.type
_entity.pdbx_description
1 polymer ?
#
loop_
_entity_poly.entity_id
_entity_poly.type
_entity_poly.pdbx_seq_one_letter_code
_entity_poly.pdbx_strand_id
1 'polypeptide(L)'
;MQIINYIQICVFGLTVYAFFNPYIYAVILLDIIKRSEDLQNIIKSITSNGRNLAIFTFLGFIGLLVYAIIAFSNFEQFFDDEGGVYGSTFILAVTSTINLGLRNGGGLGDALKQYPSPDSQAQLYWGRYFFDFTFFIIFNILFIQIIFGIILDTFGELRDERQALVKEIEGKCFVCSQDKNDIETKYILITYQRSEGVALSYIFRTQCISYAVLHYIHQEKKFK
;
A
#
# COMPACT_ATOMS: atom_id res chain seq x y z
N MET A 1 17.43 11.41 -12.23
CA MET A 1 17.45 12.69 -12.98
C MET A 1 16.47 12.70 -14.16
N GLN A 2 16.41 11.66 -15.00
CA GLN A 2 15.51 11.64 -16.17
C GLN A 2 14.01 11.63 -15.83
N ILE A 3 13.58 10.88 -14.81
CA ILE A 3 12.16 10.81 -14.40
C ILE A 3 11.67 12.14 -13.79
N ILE A 4 12.51 12.80 -12.99
CA ILE A 4 12.20 14.11 -12.38
C ILE A 4 12.05 15.17 -13.48
N ASN A 5 12.94 15.17 -14.47
CA ASN A 5 12.86 16.08 -15.62
C ASN A 5 11.60 15.83 -16.47
N TYR A 6 11.23 14.57 -16.70
CA TYR A 6 10.01 14.22 -17.44
C TYR A 6 8.74 14.72 -16.71
N ILE A 7 8.69 14.54 -15.40
CA ILE A 7 7.58 15.02 -14.57
C ILE A 7 7.48 16.55 -14.60
N GLN A 8 8.60 17.26 -14.49
CA GLN A 8 8.61 18.72 -14.58
C GLN A 8 8.12 19.21 -15.94
N ILE A 9 8.49 18.52 -17.04
CA ILE A 9 7.98 18.80 -18.39
C ILE A 9 6.47 18.57 -18.48
N CYS A 10 5.96 17.48 -17.88
CA CYS A 10 4.52 17.20 -17.85
C CYS A 10 3.72 18.24 -17.05
N VAL A 11 4.24 18.69 -15.90
CA VAL A 11 3.61 19.75 -15.09
C VAL A 11 3.59 21.08 -15.85
N PHE A 12 4.68 21.39 -16.58
CA PHE A 12 4.72 22.58 -17.45
C PHE A 12 3.73 22.49 -18.63
N GLY A 13 3.55 21.31 -19.21
CA GLY A 13 2.52 21.08 -20.22
C GLY A 13 1.10 21.24 -19.66
N LEU A 14 0.86 20.74 -18.45
CA LEU A 14 -0.42 20.86 -17.74
C LEU A 14 -0.74 22.30 -17.36
N THR A 15 0.23 23.12 -16.98
CA THR A 15 0.01 24.55 -16.66
C THR A 15 -0.34 25.37 -17.91
N VAL A 16 0.28 25.08 -19.05
CA VAL A 16 -0.09 25.69 -20.33
C VAL A 16 -1.49 25.27 -20.76
N TYR A 17 -1.84 23.99 -20.58
CA TYR A 17 -3.18 23.48 -20.89
C TYR A 17 -4.25 24.05 -19.93
N ALA A 18 -3.89 24.31 -18.67
CA ALA A 18 -4.76 24.93 -17.66
C ALA A 18 -5.20 26.36 -18.01
N PHE A 19 -4.40 27.08 -18.82
CA PHE A 19 -4.78 28.40 -19.32
C PHE A 19 -6.03 28.36 -20.22
N PHE A 20 -6.24 27.24 -20.92
CA PHE A 20 -7.41 27.05 -21.79
C PHE A 20 -8.60 26.41 -21.06
N ASN A 21 -8.39 25.61 -20.02
CA ASN A 21 -9.46 24.99 -19.23
C ASN A 21 -9.19 25.08 -17.72
N PRO A 22 -9.97 25.85 -16.94
CA PRO A 22 -9.71 26.07 -15.52
C PRO A 22 -9.86 24.79 -14.65
N TYR A 23 -10.53 23.75 -15.13
CA TYR A 23 -10.67 22.48 -14.40
C TYR A 23 -9.33 21.74 -14.19
N ILE A 24 -8.31 22.03 -15.01
CA ILE A 24 -7.00 21.36 -14.94
C ILE A 24 -6.20 21.78 -13.70
N TYR A 25 -6.49 22.95 -13.13
CA TYR A 25 -5.87 23.38 -11.87
C TYR A 25 -6.12 22.38 -10.73
N ALA A 26 -7.26 21.67 -10.75
CA ALA A 26 -7.53 20.60 -9.78
C ALA A 26 -6.56 19.42 -9.90
N VAL A 27 -6.11 19.09 -11.12
CA VAL A 27 -5.16 17.99 -11.37
C VAL A 27 -3.75 18.37 -10.93
N ILE A 28 -3.37 19.65 -11.09
CA ILE A 28 -2.04 20.15 -10.69
C ILE A 28 -1.84 20.03 -9.16
N LEU A 29 -2.90 20.08 -8.36
CA LEU A 29 -2.81 19.88 -6.91
C LEU A 29 -2.26 18.50 -6.51
N LEU A 30 -2.40 17.47 -7.36
CA LEU A 30 -1.85 16.13 -7.09
C LEU A 30 -0.32 16.11 -7.06
N ASP A 31 0.37 17.15 -7.54
CA ASP A 31 1.83 17.25 -7.49
C ASP A 31 2.39 17.31 -6.05
N ILE A 32 1.55 17.68 -5.05
CA ILE A 32 1.94 17.64 -3.63
C ILE A 32 2.45 16.26 -3.18
N ILE A 33 1.91 15.19 -3.76
CA ILE A 33 2.32 13.82 -3.50
C ILE A 33 3.79 13.62 -3.83
N LYS A 34 4.29 14.19 -4.93
CA LYS A 34 5.69 14.07 -5.34
C LYS A 34 6.64 14.97 -4.56
N ARG A 35 6.11 15.98 -3.88
CA ARG A 35 6.91 16.90 -3.08
C ARG A 35 7.14 16.41 -1.65
N SER A 36 6.24 15.61 -1.09
CA SER A 36 6.32 15.10 0.28
C SER A 36 6.80 13.65 0.33
N GLU A 37 7.88 13.37 1.05
CA GLU A 37 8.38 12.01 1.29
C GLU A 37 7.39 11.16 2.10
N ASP A 38 6.66 11.76 3.06
CA ASP A 38 5.67 11.06 3.88
C ASP A 38 4.49 10.54 3.04
N LEU A 39 3.97 11.37 2.12
CA LEU A 39 2.90 10.95 1.21
C LEU A 39 3.38 9.85 0.24
N GLN A 40 4.63 9.94 -0.22
CA GLN A 40 5.21 8.89 -1.06
C GLN A 40 5.33 7.57 -0.32
N ASN A 41 5.71 7.59 0.96
CA ASN A 41 5.79 6.38 1.77
C ASN A 41 4.43 5.70 1.93
N ILE A 42 3.35 6.48 2.11
CA ILE A 42 1.97 5.96 2.19
C ILE A 42 1.51 5.36 0.84
N ILE A 43 1.85 5.98 -0.28
CA ILE A 43 1.47 5.42 -1.60
C ILE A 43 2.31 4.20 -1.94
N LYS A 44 3.60 4.22 -1.58
CA LYS A 44 4.52 3.11 -1.78
C LYS A 44 4.05 1.88 -1.03
N SER A 45 3.52 2.01 0.19
CA SER A 45 3.01 0.85 0.92
C SER A 45 1.80 0.21 0.25
N ILE A 46 0.88 1.00 -0.29
CA ILE A 46 -0.28 0.47 -1.02
C ILE A 46 0.16 -0.18 -2.35
N THR A 47 1.15 0.40 -3.03
CA THR A 47 1.59 -0.07 -4.36
C THR A 47 2.65 -1.18 -4.33
N SER A 48 3.33 -1.41 -3.19
CA SER A 48 4.40 -2.40 -3.05
C SER A 48 3.93 -3.83 -3.38
N ASN A 49 2.80 -4.27 -2.80
CA ASN A 49 2.16 -5.56 -3.13
C ASN A 49 0.97 -5.37 -4.08
N GLY A 50 1.02 -4.36 -4.96
CA GLY A 50 -0.07 -4.00 -5.87
C GLY A 50 -0.51 -5.14 -6.79
N ARG A 51 0.39 -6.06 -7.16
CA ARG A 51 0.05 -7.25 -7.95
C ARG A 51 -0.94 -8.16 -7.22
N ASN A 52 -0.67 -8.47 -5.96
CA ASN A 52 -1.53 -9.37 -5.16
C ASN A 52 -2.88 -8.70 -4.90
N LEU A 53 -2.86 -7.40 -4.59
CA LEU A 53 -4.07 -6.59 -4.43
C LEU A 53 -4.91 -6.57 -5.72
N ALA A 54 -4.29 -6.37 -6.89
CA ALA A 54 -4.97 -6.35 -8.18
C ALA A 54 -5.59 -7.71 -8.53
N ILE A 55 -4.86 -8.82 -8.31
CA ILE A 55 -5.38 -10.18 -8.54
C ILE A 55 -6.57 -10.46 -7.62
N PHE A 56 -6.46 -10.13 -6.34
CA PHE A 56 -7.56 -10.32 -5.39
C PHE A 56 -8.77 -9.44 -5.73
N THR A 57 -8.55 -8.18 -6.10
CA THR A 57 -9.62 -7.28 -6.53
C THR A 57 -10.32 -7.78 -7.78
N PHE A 58 -9.56 -8.31 -8.75
CA PHE A 58 -10.11 -8.92 -9.96
C PHE A 58 -10.92 -10.18 -9.65
N LEU A 59 -10.46 -11.02 -8.72
CA LEU A 59 -11.22 -12.17 -8.23
C LEU A 59 -12.55 -11.75 -7.59
N GLY A 60 -12.53 -10.71 -6.75
CA GLY A 60 -13.73 -10.13 -6.16
C GLY A 60 -14.69 -9.59 -7.21
N PHE A 61 -14.17 -8.90 -8.23
CA PHE A 61 -14.98 -8.40 -9.34
C PHE A 61 -15.68 -9.53 -10.10
N ILE A 62 -14.98 -10.64 -10.38
CA ILE A 62 -15.61 -11.84 -10.95
C ILE A 62 -16.72 -12.38 -10.03
N GLY A 63 -16.46 -12.47 -8.72
CA GLY A 63 -17.47 -12.90 -7.75
C GLY A 63 -18.71 -12.00 -7.74
N LEU A 64 -18.53 -10.68 -7.79
CA LEU A 64 -19.64 -9.71 -7.85
C LEU A 64 -20.46 -9.88 -9.12
N LEU A 65 -19.81 -10.15 -10.27
CA LEU A 65 -20.52 -10.41 -11.52
C LEU A 65 -21.37 -11.69 -11.43
N VAL A 66 -20.87 -12.75 -10.79
CA VAL A 66 -21.66 -13.97 -10.57
C VAL A 66 -22.90 -13.68 -9.72
N TYR A 67 -22.74 -12.92 -8.63
CA TYR A 67 -23.87 -12.51 -7.79
C TYR A 67 -24.87 -11.62 -8.56
N ALA A 68 -24.38 -10.71 -9.39
CA ALA A 68 -25.25 -9.86 -10.22
C ALA A 68 -26.03 -10.69 -11.27
N ILE A 69 -25.41 -11.72 -11.87
CA ILE A 69 -26.11 -12.64 -12.79
C ILE A 69 -27.21 -13.41 -12.04
N ILE A 70 -26.92 -13.93 -10.84
CA ILE A 70 -27.91 -14.65 -10.02
C ILE A 70 -29.06 -13.72 -9.61
N ALA A 71 -28.74 -12.48 -9.20
CA ALA A 71 -29.71 -11.45 -8.85
C ALA A 71 -30.61 -11.09 -10.03
N PHE A 72 -30.03 -10.85 -11.20
CA PHE A 72 -30.79 -10.53 -12.41
C PHE A 72 -31.67 -11.71 -12.84
N SER A 73 -31.19 -12.95 -12.76
CA SER A 73 -31.96 -14.10 -13.23
C SER A 73 -33.08 -14.55 -12.29
N ASN A 74 -32.90 -14.43 -10.96
CA ASN A 74 -33.85 -14.99 -9.98
C ASN A 74 -34.61 -13.92 -9.20
N PHE A 75 -34.06 -12.70 -9.11
CA PHE A 75 -34.53 -11.65 -8.22
C PHE A 75 -34.81 -10.32 -8.94
N GLU A 76 -34.98 -10.33 -10.27
CA GLU A 76 -35.25 -9.13 -11.09
C GLU A 76 -36.40 -8.26 -10.53
N GLN A 77 -37.49 -8.91 -10.11
CA GLN A 77 -38.68 -8.24 -9.55
C GLN A 77 -38.41 -7.44 -8.25
N PHE A 78 -37.31 -7.70 -7.55
CA PHE A 78 -36.95 -7.02 -6.32
C PHE A 78 -36.09 -5.77 -6.54
N PHE A 79 -35.68 -5.50 -7.77
CA PHE A 79 -35.07 -4.22 -8.10
C PHE A 79 -36.13 -3.12 -8.07
N ASP A 80 -35.76 -1.97 -7.52
CA ASP A 80 -36.64 -0.81 -7.35
C ASP A 80 -36.13 0.36 -8.19
N ASP A 81 -36.59 0.44 -9.44
CA ASP A 81 -36.20 1.51 -10.35
C ASP A 81 -36.59 2.90 -9.79
N GLU A 82 -37.68 2.99 -9.00
CA GLU A 82 -38.09 4.24 -8.33
C GLU A 82 -37.20 4.59 -7.13
N GLY A 83 -36.74 3.56 -6.40
CA GLY A 83 -35.80 3.67 -5.28
C GLY A 83 -34.35 3.88 -5.68
N GLY A 84 -34.06 4.05 -6.98
CA GLY A 84 -32.70 4.24 -7.50
C GLY A 84 -31.90 2.95 -7.62
N VAL A 85 -32.56 1.79 -7.55
CA VAL A 85 -31.97 0.45 -7.65
C VAL A 85 -32.38 -0.17 -8.97
N TYR A 86 -31.65 0.17 -10.03
CA TYR A 86 -32.02 -0.19 -11.39
C TYR A 86 -31.73 -1.66 -11.72
N GLY A 87 -32.74 -2.38 -12.19
CA GLY A 87 -32.64 -3.80 -12.53
C GLY A 87 -33.08 -4.17 -13.95
N SER A 88 -33.60 -3.22 -14.73
CA SER A 88 -34.24 -3.45 -16.04
C SER A 88 -33.32 -3.96 -17.15
N THR A 89 -32.01 -3.86 -17.00
CA THR A 89 -31.02 -4.41 -17.94
C THR A 89 -29.88 -5.02 -17.16
N PHE A 90 -29.26 -6.08 -17.68
CA PHE A 90 -28.11 -6.73 -17.05
C PHE A 90 -27.03 -5.75 -16.59
N ILE A 91 -26.67 -4.78 -17.44
CA ILE A 91 -25.66 -3.76 -17.10
C ILE A 91 -26.10 -2.92 -15.90
N LEU A 92 -27.37 -2.52 -15.85
CA LEU A 92 -27.92 -1.75 -14.73
C LEU A 92 -27.99 -2.59 -13.46
N ALA A 93 -28.39 -3.85 -13.55
CA ALA A 93 -28.38 -4.76 -12.41
C ALA A 93 -26.96 -4.97 -11.86
N VAL A 94 -25.96 -5.12 -12.73
CA VAL A 94 -24.55 -5.21 -12.35
C VAL A 94 -24.07 -3.93 -11.67
N THR A 95 -24.30 -2.76 -12.28
CA THR A 95 -23.84 -1.48 -11.70
C THR A 95 -24.55 -1.17 -10.39
N SER A 96 -25.86 -1.42 -10.29
CA SER A 96 -26.63 -1.29 -9.04
C SER A 96 -26.14 -2.25 -7.97
N THR A 97 -25.88 -3.51 -8.31
CA THR A 97 -25.38 -4.53 -7.36
C THR A 97 -24.00 -4.16 -6.81
N ILE A 98 -23.08 -3.73 -7.67
CA ILE A 98 -21.72 -3.34 -7.24
C ILE A 98 -21.78 -2.05 -6.41
N ASN A 99 -22.52 -1.04 -6.87
CA ASN A 99 -22.59 0.25 -6.21
C ASN A 99 -23.27 0.13 -4.84
N LEU A 100 -24.48 -0.41 -4.79
CA LEU A 100 -25.28 -0.45 -3.57
C LEU A 100 -24.91 -1.62 -2.67
N GLY A 101 -24.57 -2.77 -3.25
CA GLY A 101 -24.19 -3.95 -2.48
C GLY A 101 -22.90 -3.76 -1.67
N LEU A 102 -21.89 -3.08 -2.22
CA LEU A 102 -20.64 -2.85 -1.49
C LEU A 102 -20.65 -1.60 -0.59
N ARG A 103 -21.49 -0.60 -0.90
CA ARG A 103 -21.51 0.67 -0.17
C ARG A 103 -22.53 0.69 0.97
N ASN A 104 -23.59 -0.10 0.88
CA ASN A 104 -24.58 -0.19 1.95
C ASN A 104 -24.06 -1.08 3.09
N GLY A 105 -24.30 -0.64 4.33
CA GLY A 105 -23.77 -1.30 5.52
C GLY A 105 -24.25 -2.74 5.74
N GLY A 106 -25.46 -3.11 5.29
CA GLY A 106 -25.99 -4.48 5.35
C GLY A 106 -25.93 -5.24 4.01
N GLY A 107 -25.24 -4.69 3.01
CA GLY A 107 -25.06 -5.32 1.71
C GLY A 107 -26.21 -5.10 0.72
N LEU A 108 -26.34 -6.00 -0.27
CA LEU A 108 -27.32 -5.89 -1.35
C LEU A 108 -28.77 -6.01 -0.86
N GLY A 109 -28.99 -6.74 0.23
CA GLY A 109 -30.32 -6.95 0.80
C GLY A 109 -31.00 -5.67 1.29
N ASP A 110 -30.21 -4.70 1.77
CA ASP A 110 -30.70 -3.38 2.20
C ASP A 110 -31.13 -2.49 1.02
N ALA A 111 -30.59 -2.75 -0.17
CA ALA A 111 -30.85 -1.94 -1.36
C ALA A 111 -32.14 -2.38 -2.08
N LEU A 112 -32.38 -3.68 -2.12
CA LEU A 112 -33.50 -4.27 -2.85
C LEU A 112 -34.82 -4.11 -2.08
N LYS A 113 -35.95 -4.30 -2.78
CA LYS A 113 -37.29 -4.29 -2.19
C LYS A 113 -37.41 -5.27 -1.02
N GLN A 114 -38.32 -4.93 -0.10
CA GLN A 114 -38.60 -5.72 1.09
C GLN A 114 -38.92 -7.18 0.76
N TYR A 115 -38.50 -8.08 1.65
CA TYR A 115 -38.69 -9.52 1.50
C TYR A 115 -40.17 -9.89 1.30
N PRO A 116 -40.47 -10.91 0.47
CA PRO A 116 -41.82 -11.43 0.33
C PRO A 116 -42.32 -12.01 1.66
N SER A 117 -43.64 -12.12 1.84
CA SER A 117 -44.17 -12.71 3.07
C SER A 117 -43.79 -14.20 3.18
N PRO A 118 -43.32 -14.67 4.36
CA PRO A 118 -42.90 -16.06 4.55
C PRO A 118 -44.02 -17.07 4.24
N ASP A 119 -45.26 -16.69 4.50
CA ASP A 119 -46.43 -17.56 4.38
C ASP A 119 -46.88 -17.77 2.93
N SER A 120 -46.67 -16.79 2.05
CA SER A 120 -47.13 -16.89 0.65
C SER A 120 -46.09 -17.51 -0.28
N GLN A 121 -44.81 -17.19 -0.06
CA GLN A 121 -43.71 -17.60 -0.94
C GLN A 121 -42.46 -17.99 -0.14
N ALA A 122 -42.59 -19.02 0.69
CA ALA A 122 -41.52 -19.50 1.57
C ALA A 122 -40.20 -19.78 0.84
N GLN A 123 -40.24 -20.40 -0.35
CA GLN A 123 -39.03 -20.73 -1.11
C GLN A 123 -38.26 -19.49 -1.56
N LEU A 124 -38.97 -18.48 -2.06
CA LEU A 124 -38.35 -17.22 -2.52
C LEU A 124 -37.82 -16.40 -1.34
N TYR A 125 -38.54 -16.40 -0.21
CA TYR A 125 -38.11 -15.76 1.03
C TYR A 125 -36.76 -16.32 1.51
N TRP A 126 -36.68 -17.64 1.71
CA TRP A 126 -35.45 -18.27 2.19
C TRP A 126 -34.31 -18.19 1.18
N GLY A 127 -34.61 -18.37 -0.12
CA GLY A 127 -33.62 -18.21 -1.18
C GLY A 127 -33.00 -16.82 -1.19
N ARG A 128 -33.83 -15.79 -1.04
CA ARG A 128 -33.37 -14.39 -0.95
C ARG A 128 -32.59 -14.12 0.34
N TYR A 129 -33.07 -14.63 1.47
CA TYR A 129 -32.40 -14.47 2.76
C TYR A 129 -30.96 -15.02 2.73
N PHE A 130 -30.78 -16.25 2.27
CA PHE A 130 -29.43 -16.84 2.18
C PHE A 130 -28.55 -16.11 1.17
N PHE A 131 -29.12 -15.68 0.04
CA PHE A 131 -28.39 -14.92 -0.96
C PHE A 131 -27.84 -13.60 -0.41
N ASP A 132 -28.67 -12.81 0.28
CA ASP A 132 -28.25 -11.55 0.90
C ASP A 132 -27.23 -11.78 2.01
N PHE A 133 -27.44 -12.83 2.82
CA PHE A 133 -26.53 -13.21 3.91
C PHE A 133 -25.15 -13.65 3.42
N THR A 134 -25.08 -14.49 2.39
CA THR A 134 -23.80 -14.93 1.81
C THR A 134 -23.09 -13.77 1.12
N PHE A 135 -23.83 -12.89 0.44
CA PHE A 135 -23.26 -11.67 -0.15
C PHE A 135 -22.64 -10.77 0.92
N PHE A 136 -23.34 -10.55 2.04
CA PHE A 136 -22.84 -9.73 3.15
C PHE A 136 -21.55 -10.29 3.76
N ILE A 137 -21.52 -11.59 4.09
CA ILE A 137 -20.32 -12.21 4.67
C ILE A 137 -19.14 -12.17 3.68
N ILE A 138 -19.37 -12.54 2.43
CA ILE A 138 -18.27 -12.69 1.46
C ILE A 138 -17.71 -11.32 1.07
N PHE A 139 -18.55 -10.36 0.71
CA PHE A 139 -18.07 -9.09 0.16
C PHE A 139 -17.91 -7.97 1.18
N ASN A 140 -18.88 -7.78 2.08
CA ASN A 140 -18.82 -6.67 3.03
C ASN A 140 -17.89 -6.96 4.21
N ILE A 141 -17.83 -8.22 4.66
CA ILE A 141 -16.95 -8.62 5.77
C ILE A 141 -15.63 -9.15 5.24
N LEU A 142 -15.63 -10.32 4.60
CA LEU A 142 -14.39 -11.03 4.24
C LEU A 142 -13.57 -10.25 3.21
N PHE A 143 -14.15 -9.87 2.07
CA PHE A 143 -13.40 -9.27 0.97
C PHE A 143 -12.75 -7.93 1.34
N ILE A 144 -13.51 -7.03 1.97
CA ILE A 144 -12.99 -5.73 2.44
C ILE A 144 -11.90 -5.95 3.51
N GLN A 145 -12.09 -6.87 4.45
CA GLN A 145 -11.09 -7.16 5.49
C GLN A 145 -9.80 -7.78 4.91
N ILE A 146 -9.90 -8.63 3.89
CA ILE A 146 -8.70 -9.18 3.22
C ILE A 146 -7.94 -8.08 2.48
N ILE A 147 -8.61 -7.15 1.80
CA ILE A 147 -7.93 -6.00 1.15
C ILE A 147 -7.15 -5.20 2.19
N PHE A 148 -7.78 -4.87 3.33
CA PHE A 148 -7.10 -4.17 4.40
C PHE A 148 -5.96 -5.00 5.02
N GLY A 149 -6.13 -6.32 5.14
CA GLY A 149 -5.09 -7.25 5.58
C GLY A 149 -3.85 -7.17 4.68
N ILE A 150 -4.02 -7.30 3.36
CA ILE A 150 -2.90 -7.21 2.39
C ILE A 150 -2.16 -5.87 2.49
N ILE A 151 -2.91 -4.76 2.66
CA ILE A 151 -2.33 -3.43 2.82
C ILE A 151 -1.60 -3.31 4.17
N LEU A 152 -2.14 -3.87 5.26
CA LEU A 152 -1.47 -3.85 6.56
C LEU A 152 -0.21 -4.69 6.58
N ASP A 153 -0.22 -5.83 5.90
CA ASP A 153 0.95 -6.70 5.75
C ASP A 153 2.07 -5.97 5.00
N THR A 154 1.75 -5.21 3.93
CA THR A 154 2.76 -4.39 3.23
C THR A 154 3.32 -3.27 4.11
N PHE A 155 2.48 -2.62 4.92
CA PHE A 155 2.93 -1.62 5.88
C PHE A 155 3.86 -2.24 6.93
N GLY A 156 3.62 -3.49 7.33
CA GLY A 156 4.49 -4.28 8.19
C GLY A 156 5.85 -4.54 7.54
N GLU A 157 5.87 -5.10 6.33
CA GLU A 157 7.10 -5.42 5.59
C GLU A 157 8.01 -4.19 5.39
N LEU A 158 7.44 -3.05 4.99
CA LEU A 158 8.21 -1.81 4.79
C LEU A 158 8.77 -1.25 6.09
N ARG A 159 8.08 -1.47 7.21
CA ARG A 159 8.57 -1.08 8.53
C ARG A 159 9.76 -1.94 8.93
N ASP A 160 9.69 -3.25 8.70
CA ASP A 160 10.75 -4.20 9.05
C ASP A 160 12.00 -3.97 8.18
N GLU A 161 11.83 -3.71 6.88
CA GLU A 161 12.93 -3.34 5.98
C GLU A 161 13.65 -2.07 6.45
N ARG A 162 12.88 -1.04 6.83
CA ARG A 162 13.43 0.21 7.36
C ARG A 162 14.20 -0.02 8.66
N GLN A 163 13.68 -0.84 9.56
CA GLN A 163 14.36 -1.18 10.81
C GLN A 163 15.64 -1.99 10.58
N ALA A 164 15.64 -2.91 9.61
CA ALA A 164 16.82 -3.67 9.23
C ALA A 164 17.94 -2.75 8.68
N LEU A 165 17.59 -1.80 7.81
CA LEU A 165 18.54 -0.82 7.27
C LEU A 165 19.14 0.07 8.38
N VAL A 166 18.31 0.57 9.30
CA VAL A 166 18.78 1.38 10.43
C VAL A 166 19.74 0.56 11.30
N LYS A 167 19.38 -0.70 11.60
CA LYS A 167 20.22 -1.59 12.39
C LYS A 167 21.56 -1.89 11.71
N GLU A 168 21.59 -2.01 10.38
CA GLU A 168 22.83 -2.19 9.62
C GLU A 168 23.73 -0.95 9.67
N ILE A 169 23.14 0.24 9.47
CA ILE A 169 23.85 1.52 9.54
C ILE A 169 24.42 1.77 10.95
N GLU A 170 23.67 1.41 12.00
CA GLU A 170 24.13 1.54 13.39
C GLU A 170 25.11 0.44 13.82
N GLY A 171 25.00 -0.74 13.20
CA GLY A 171 25.76 -1.94 13.56
C GLY A 171 27.13 -2.05 12.88
N LYS A 172 27.34 -1.40 11.72
CA LYS A 172 28.58 -1.52 10.92
C LYS A 172 29.10 -0.17 10.46
N CYS A 173 30.42 0.01 10.41
CA CYS A 173 30.99 1.21 9.75
C CYS A 173 30.83 1.10 8.22
N PHE A 174 30.20 2.11 7.62
CA PHE A 174 29.95 2.19 6.16
C PHE A 174 31.22 2.12 5.29
N VAL A 175 32.37 2.59 5.78
CA VAL A 175 33.62 2.66 5.00
C VAL A 175 34.42 1.36 5.04
N CYS A 176 34.55 0.75 6.23
CA CYS A 176 35.38 -0.45 6.42
C CYS A 176 34.58 -1.74 6.57
N SER A 177 33.24 -1.65 6.61
CA SER A 177 32.30 -2.78 6.75
C SER A 177 32.57 -3.68 7.96
N GLN A 178 33.21 -3.14 9.00
CA GLN A 178 33.46 -3.85 10.26
C GLN A 178 32.30 -3.63 11.23
N ASP A 179 31.96 -4.67 11.99
CA ASP A 179 30.96 -4.59 13.04
C ASP A 179 31.44 -3.68 14.17
N LYS A 180 30.50 -2.96 14.77
CA LYS A 180 30.74 -2.01 15.86
C LYS A 180 31.48 -2.66 17.03
N ASN A 181 31.14 -3.91 17.36
CA ASN A 181 31.77 -4.67 18.45
C ASN A 181 33.25 -4.94 18.20
N ASP A 182 33.64 -5.20 16.96
CA ASP A 182 35.05 -5.45 16.59
C ASP A 182 35.87 -4.16 16.66
N ILE A 183 35.25 -3.04 16.31
CA ILE A 183 35.86 -1.71 16.42
C ILE A 183 36.05 -1.33 17.90
N GLU A 184 35.03 -1.52 18.74
CA GLU A 184 35.10 -1.25 20.18
C GLU A 184 36.16 -2.12 20.86
N THR A 185 36.22 -3.41 20.51
CA THR A 185 37.24 -4.33 21.06
C THR A 185 38.66 -3.91 20.67
N LYS A 186 38.89 -3.57 19.39
CA LYS A 186 40.20 -3.06 18.94
C LYS A 186 40.57 -1.74 19.61
N TYR A 187 39.61 -0.85 19.83
CA TYR A 187 39.82 0.42 20.52
C TYR A 187 40.25 0.22 21.98
N ILE A 188 39.58 -0.69 22.71
CA ILE A 188 39.91 -1.02 24.10
C ILE A 188 41.32 -1.63 24.18
N LEU A 189 41.69 -2.52 23.25
CA LEU A 189 43.03 -3.09 23.20
C LEU A 189 44.11 -2.02 22.96
N ILE A 190 43.86 -1.08 22.06
CA ILE A 190 44.79 0.02 21.76
C ILE A 190 44.91 0.99 22.94
N THR A 191 43.81 1.30 23.63
CA THR A 191 43.85 2.17 24.82
C THR A 191 44.51 1.47 26.01
N TYR A 192 44.34 0.17 26.18
CA TYR A 192 45.04 -0.60 27.22
C TYR A 192 46.56 -0.70 26.94
N GLN A 193 46.98 -0.78 25.68
CA GLN A 193 48.40 -0.72 25.30
C GLN A 193 48.99 0.70 25.30
N ARG A 194 48.17 1.74 25.39
CA ARG A 194 48.61 3.15 25.31
C ARG A 194 48.27 3.91 26.58
N SER A 195 48.89 3.49 27.68
CA SER A 195 48.92 4.23 28.96
C SER A 195 50.02 5.29 29.02
N GLU A 196 50.42 5.89 27.90
CA GLU A 196 51.26 7.09 27.86
C GLU A 196 50.85 7.98 26.65
N GLY A 197 50.19 9.11 26.91
CA GLY A 197 49.99 10.17 25.90
C GLY A 197 48.54 10.66 25.75
N VAL A 198 48.35 11.94 26.05
CA VAL A 198 47.10 12.65 26.35
C VAL A 198 46.26 12.99 25.10
N ALA A 199 44.93 13.11 25.32
CA ALA A 199 43.91 13.85 24.55
C ALA A 199 43.53 13.37 23.14
N LEU A 200 42.39 12.67 23.03
CA LEU A 200 41.68 12.47 21.75
C LEU A 200 40.21 12.06 21.94
N SER A 201 39.41 12.87 22.64
CA SER A 201 37.96 12.64 22.77
C SER A 201 37.11 13.28 21.65
N TYR A 202 37.70 14.03 20.72
CA TYR A 202 36.97 14.86 19.74
C TYR A 202 37.18 14.49 18.26
N ILE A 203 37.73 13.32 17.94
CA ILE A 203 38.06 12.92 16.55
C ILE A 203 37.26 11.67 16.14
N PHE A 204 35.93 11.70 16.29
CA PHE A 204 35.09 10.51 16.11
C PHE A 204 34.19 10.52 14.86
N ARG A 205 34.38 11.46 13.92
CA ARG A 205 33.80 11.38 12.56
C ARG A 205 34.82 11.17 11.44
N THR A 206 36.10 11.35 11.74
CA THR A 206 37.23 11.24 10.79
C THR A 206 38.01 9.93 10.91
N GLN A 207 37.75 9.10 11.94
CA GLN A 207 38.50 7.86 12.18
C GLN A 207 38.18 6.68 11.24
N CYS A 208 37.00 6.59 10.61
CA CYS A 208 36.77 5.55 9.58
C CYS A 208 37.59 5.81 8.29
N ILE A 209 37.87 7.07 7.93
CA ILE A 209 38.77 7.40 6.80
C ILE A 209 40.22 7.06 7.17
N SER A 210 40.63 7.36 8.41
CA SER A 210 42.00 7.11 8.86
C SER A 210 42.32 5.61 8.96
N TYR A 211 41.39 4.77 9.38
CA TYR A 211 41.57 3.31 9.40
C TYR A 211 41.60 2.67 8.00
N ALA A 212 40.77 3.15 7.06
CA ALA A 212 40.82 2.70 5.68
C ALA A 212 42.15 3.09 5.01
N VAL A 213 42.64 4.31 5.27
CA VAL A 213 43.93 4.81 4.78
C VAL A 213 45.11 4.07 5.44
N LEU A 214 45.06 3.78 6.75
CA LEU A 214 46.09 2.98 7.43
C LEU A 214 46.11 1.53 6.94
N HIS A 215 44.96 0.91 6.66
CA HIS A 215 44.91 -0.43 6.09
C HIS A 215 45.41 -0.47 4.63
N TYR A 216 45.18 0.60 3.84
CA TYR A 216 45.75 0.76 2.50
C TYR A 216 47.28 0.95 2.54
N ILE A 217 47.78 1.81 3.44
CA ILE A 217 49.22 2.05 3.65
C ILE A 217 49.93 0.80 4.19
N HIS A 218 49.27 -0.04 4.99
CA HIS A 218 49.86 -1.27 5.52
C HIS A 218 49.91 -2.42 4.49
N GLN A 219 49.04 -2.40 3.47
CA GLN A 219 49.08 -3.31 2.32
C GLN A 219 50.20 -2.92 1.33
N GLU A 220 50.44 -1.63 1.12
CA GLU A 220 51.55 -1.15 0.27
C GLU A 220 52.94 -1.52 0.83
N LYS A 221 53.10 -1.58 2.16
CA LYS A 221 54.35 -2.02 2.82
C LYS A 221 54.59 -3.54 2.77
N LYS A 222 53.64 -4.35 2.33
CA LYS A 222 53.84 -5.80 2.12
C LYS A 222 54.28 -6.17 0.70
N PHE A 223 54.33 -5.20 -0.22
CA PHE A 223 54.70 -5.39 -1.63
C PHE A 223 56.02 -4.68 -2.02
N LYS A 224 56.84 -4.29 -1.04
CA LYS A 224 58.24 -3.89 -1.22
C LYS A 224 59.14 -4.73 -0.33
#